data_AF-A0A3C2EEU2-F1
#
_entry.id   AF-A0A3C2EEU2-F1
#
_cell.length_a   1.000
_cell.length_b   1.000
_cell.length_c   1.000
_cell.angle_alpha   90.00
_cell.angle_beta   90.00
_cell.angle_gamma   90.00
#
_symmetry.space_group_name_H-M   'P 1'
#
loop_
_entity.id
_entity.type
_entity.pdbx_description
1 polymer ?
#
loop_
_entity_poly.entity_id
_entity_poly.type
_entity_poly.pdbx_seq_one_letter_code
_entity_poly.pdbx_strand_id
1 'polypeptide(L)'
;MKINVNLLIGIGLGIAIPIVGYAIIMMIFEQLVSAGLMNEPVSDLGILKRMRTMGVLAIATNLIPFHLYNRKRNFNASRGILLSTIIYAGIWVVYFWDSIMM
;
A
#
# COMPACT_ATOMS: atom_id res chain seq x y z
N MET A 1 -19.43 -20.94 11.83
CA MET A 1 -18.88 -20.18 10.68
C MET A 1 -17.58 -20.84 10.24
N LYS A 2 -17.53 -21.56 9.11
CA LYS A 2 -16.26 -22.16 8.61
C LYS A 2 -15.46 -21.07 7.91
N ILE A 3 -14.31 -20.68 8.48
CA ILE A 3 -13.42 -19.70 7.86
C ILE A 3 -12.78 -20.34 6.62
N ASN A 4 -12.86 -19.67 5.47
CA ASN A 4 -12.34 -20.18 4.20
C ASN A 4 -10.82 -19.91 4.13
N VAL A 5 -10.00 -20.94 3.95
CA VAL A 5 -8.53 -20.82 3.91
C VAL A 5 -8.06 -19.84 2.83
N ASN A 6 -8.73 -19.82 1.67
CA ASN A 6 -8.40 -18.90 0.58
C ASN A 6 -8.66 -17.43 0.96
N LEU A 7 -9.63 -17.16 1.82
CA LEU A 7 -9.89 -15.81 2.33
C LEU A 7 -8.77 -15.35 3.26
N LEU A 8 -8.32 -16.21 4.18
CA LEU A 8 -7.19 -15.93 5.08
C LEU A 8 -5.90 -15.68 4.30
N ILE A 9 -5.62 -16.49 3.28
CA ILE A 9 -4.47 -16.29 2.38
C ILE A 9 -4.58 -14.93 1.68
N GLY A 10 -5.77 -14.58 1.18
CA GLY A 10 -6.01 -13.27 0.56
C GLY A 10 -5.76 -12.10 1.51
N ILE A 11 -6.22 -12.22 2.76
CA ILE A 11 -6.00 -11.20 3.80
C ILE A 11 -4.51 -11.06 4.10
N GLY A 12 -3.82 -12.18 4.31
CA GLY A 12 -2.38 -12.21 4.60
C GLY A 12 -1.55 -11.59 3.48
N LEU A 13 -1.86 -11.95 2.22
CA LEU A 13 -1.23 -11.32 1.05
C LEU A 13 -1.55 -9.82 0.98
N GLY A 14 -2.81 -9.44 1.21
CA GLY A 14 -3.22 -8.04 1.21
C GLY A 14 -2.58 -7.19 2.31
N ILE A 15 -1.97 -7.81 3.32
CA ILE A 15 -1.20 -7.14 4.39
C ILE A 15 0.30 -7.15 4.10
N ALA A 16 0.84 -8.30 3.70
CA ALA A 16 2.26 -8.44 3.44
C ALA A 16 2.71 -7.61 2.22
N ILE A 17 1.90 -7.58 1.16
CA ILE A 17 2.27 -6.94 -0.10
C ILE A 17 2.46 -5.42 0.04
N PRO A 18 1.57 -4.65 0.69
CA PRO A 18 1.79 -3.22 0.89
C PRO A 18 3.01 -2.90 1.74
N ILE A 19 3.35 -3.73 2.74
CA ILE A 19 4.55 -3.54 3.57
C ILE A 19 5.81 -3.66 2.72
N VAL A 20 5.91 -4.74 1.94
CA VAL A 20 7.02 -4.95 1.00
C VAL A 20 7.04 -3.87 -0.08
N GLY A 21 5.87 -3.51 -0.61
CA GLY A 21 5.69 -2.45 -1.58
C GLY A 21 6.21 -1.11 -1.08
N TYR A 22 5.91 -0.73 0.17
CA TYR A 22 6.41 0.49 0.78
C TYR A 22 7.93 0.52 0.87
N ALA A 23 8.55 -0.59 1.31
CA ALA A 23 10.01 -0.69 1.37
C ALA A 23 10.65 -0.53 -0.02
N ILE A 24 10.10 -1.19 -1.04
CA ILE A 24 10.59 -1.05 -2.43
C ILE A 24 10.44 0.39 -2.93
N ILE A 25 9.29 1.02 -2.70
CA ILE A 25 9.04 2.40 -3.12
C ILE A 25 10.01 3.36 -2.41
N MET A 26 10.27 3.16 -1.12
CA MET A 26 11.26 3.94 -0.38
C MET A 26 12.64 3.86 -1.03
N MET A 27 13.12 2.63 -1.33
CA MET A 27 14.39 2.41 -2.00
C MET A 27 14.43 3.07 -3.39
N ILE A 28 13.34 3.03 -4.14
CA ILE A 28 13.24 3.72 -5.45
C ILE A 28 13.41 5.22 -5.26
N PHE A 29 12.70 5.83 -4.31
CA PHE A 29 12.80 7.27 -4.08
C PHE A 29 14.20 7.67 -3.57
N GLU A 30 14.83 6.86 -2.73
CA GLU A 30 16.22 7.09 -2.31
C GLU A 30 17.18 7.05 -3.50
N GLN A 31 17.02 6.09 -4.41
CA GLN A 31 17.81 6.04 -5.63
C GLN A 31 17.58 7.26 -6.52
N LEU A 32 16.32 7.70 -6.67
CA LEU A 32 15.99 8.92 -7.44
C LEU A 32 16.64 10.18 -6.85
N VAL A 33 16.70 10.28 -5.52
CA VAL A 33 17.42 11.38 -4.83
C VAL A 33 18.91 11.29 -5.10
N SER A 34 19.51 10.09 -4.93
CA SER A 34 20.94 9.90 -5.17
C SER A 34 21.38 10.16 -6.62
N ALA A 35 20.48 9.93 -7.59
CA ALA A 35 20.69 10.18 -9.01
C ALA A 35 20.50 11.66 -9.40
N GLY A 36 20.12 12.53 -8.44
CA GLY A 36 19.82 13.93 -8.71
C GLY A 36 18.53 14.17 -9.50
N LEU A 37 17.69 13.13 -9.65
CA LEU A 37 16.39 13.21 -10.34
C LEU A 37 15.28 13.76 -9.44
N MET A 38 15.51 13.77 -8.14
CA MET A 38 14.57 14.27 -7.14
C MET A 38 15.32 15.00 -6.02
N ASN A 39 14.78 16.12 -5.55
CA ASN A 39 15.35 16.83 -4.42
C ASN A 39 15.06 16.06 -3.12
N GLU A 40 16.04 16.07 -2.21
CA GLU A 40 15.83 15.57 -0.86
C GLU A 40 14.79 16.45 -0.13
N PRO A 41 13.81 15.86 0.57
CA PRO A 41 12.86 16.64 1.35
C PRO A 41 13.57 17.30 2.53
N VAL A 42 13.80 18.62 2.43
CA VAL A 42 14.49 19.44 3.45
C VAL A 42 13.55 20.06 4.49
N SER A 43 12.24 19.93 4.33
CA SER A 43 11.23 20.48 5.24
C SER A 43 10.29 19.41 5.75
N ASP A 44 9.75 19.59 6.96
CA ASP A 44 8.77 18.68 7.57
C ASP A 44 7.55 18.46 6.65
N LEU A 45 7.10 19.54 5.99
CA LEU A 45 6.03 19.46 4.99
C LEU A 45 6.42 18.62 3.78
N GLY A 46 7.67 18.71 3.31
CA GLY A 46 8.20 17.89 2.22
C GLY A 46 8.30 16.42 2.58
N ILE A 47 8.76 16.12 3.80
CA ILE A 47 8.83 14.75 4.34
C ILE A 47 7.42 14.16 4.41
N LEU A 48 6.46 14.90 4.96
CA LEU A 48 5.08 14.44 5.10
C LEU A 48 4.39 14.20 3.75
N LYS A 49 4.60 15.10 2.77
CA LYS A 49 4.11 14.91 1.39
C LYS A 49 4.66 13.64 0.76
N ARG A 50 5.95 13.35 0.95
CA ARG A 50 6.58 12.13 0.43
C ARG A 50 6.06 10.88 1.13
N MET A 51 5.91 10.89 2.46
CA MET A 51 5.32 9.76 3.19
C MET A 51 3.90 9.44 2.72
N ARG A 52 3.08 10.47 2.46
CA ARG A 52 1.71 10.31 1.92
C ARG A 52 1.71 9.61 0.56
N THR A 53 2.52 10.09 -0.39
CA THR A 53 2.56 9.50 -1.74
C THR A 53 3.10 8.08 -1.72
N MET A 54 4.17 7.82 -0.97
CA MET A 54 4.71 6.47 -0.80
C MET A 54 3.68 5.53 -0.17
N GLY A 55 2.91 6.00 0.81
CA GLY A 55 1.83 5.24 1.44
C GLY A 55 0.73 4.84 0.45
N VAL A 56 0.24 5.77 -0.37
CA VAL A 56 -0.79 5.46 -1.39
C VAL A 56 -0.26 4.48 -2.44
N LEU A 57 0.97 4.69 -2.92
CA LEU A 57 1.61 3.79 -3.88
C LEU A 57 1.80 2.39 -3.30
N ALA A 58 2.18 2.28 -2.03
CA ALA A 58 2.33 1.02 -1.33
C ALA A 58 0.98 0.27 -1.24
N ILE A 59 -0.10 0.97 -0.88
CA ILE A 59 -1.45 0.37 -0.85
C ILE A 59 -1.86 -0.09 -2.25
N ALA A 60 -1.54 0.69 -3.28
CA ALA A 60 -1.85 0.33 -4.67
C ALA A 60 -1.12 -0.95 -5.14
N THR A 61 -0.01 -1.36 -4.50
CA THR A 61 0.65 -2.63 -4.84
C THR A 61 -0.24 -3.85 -4.64
N ASN A 62 -1.28 -3.78 -3.79
CA ASN A 62 -2.30 -4.83 -3.66
C ASN A 62 -3.09 -5.10 -4.95
N LEU A 63 -3.06 -4.18 -5.92
CA LEU A 63 -3.66 -4.42 -7.22
C LEU A 63 -2.99 -5.58 -7.97
N ILE A 64 -1.70 -5.83 -7.71
CA ILE A 64 -0.92 -6.91 -8.32
C ILE A 64 -1.47 -8.29 -7.90
N PRO A 65 -1.48 -8.66 -6.60
CA PRO A 65 -2.05 -9.94 -6.18
C PRO A 65 -3.56 -9.98 -6.46
N PHE A 66 -4.28 -8.85 -6.33
CA PHE A 66 -5.71 -8.82 -6.65
C PHE A 66 -5.97 -9.26 -8.10
N HIS A 67 -5.26 -8.69 -9.07
CA HIS A 67 -5.38 -9.05 -10.48
C HIS A 67 -4.99 -10.51 -10.74
N LEU A 68 -3.91 -10.99 -10.13
CA LEU A 68 -3.44 -12.36 -10.26
C LEU A 68 -4.47 -13.40 -9.77
N TYR A 69 -5.04 -13.17 -8.58
CA TYR A 69 -6.04 -14.08 -8.00
C TYR A 69 -7.41 -13.95 -8.66
N ASN A 70 -7.75 -12.75 -9.14
CA ASN A 70 -8.98 -12.54 -9.92
C ASN A 70 -8.93 -13.31 -11.25
N ARG A 71 -7.78 -13.31 -11.94
CA ARG A 71 -7.60 -14.10 -13.18
C ARG A 71 -7.72 -15.61 -12.95
N LYS A 72 -7.31 -16.10 -11.78
CA LYS A 72 -7.47 -17.51 -11.36
C LYS A 72 -8.89 -17.86 -10.89
N ARG A 73 -9.86 -16.94 -11.00
CA ARG A 73 -11.25 -17.08 -10.51
C ARG A 73 -11.35 -17.43 -9.02
N ASN A 74 -10.33 -17.08 -8.23
CA ASN A 74 -10.29 -17.33 -6.79
C ASN A 74 -10.96 -16.18 -6.02
N PHE A 75 -12.29 -16.09 -6.12
CA PHE A 75 -13.07 -14.99 -5.55
C PHE A 75 -12.86 -14.79 -4.04
N ASN A 76 -12.67 -15.86 -3.26
CA ASN A 76 -12.43 -15.74 -1.81
C ASN A 76 -11.10 -15.04 -1.49
N ALA A 77 -10.03 -15.36 -2.22
CA ALA A 77 -8.73 -14.71 -2.01
C ALA A 77 -8.76 -13.26 -2.49
N SER A 78 -9.37 -12.99 -3.65
CA SER A 78 -9.54 -11.63 -4.17
C SER A 78 -10.33 -10.74 -3.20
N ARG A 79 -11.38 -11.27 -2.56
CA ARG A 79 -12.13 -10.54 -1.51
C ARG A 79 -11.29 -10.27 -0.28
N GLY A 80 -10.44 -11.21 0.13
CA GLY A 80 -9.50 -11.01 1.24
C GLY A 80 -8.52 -9.88 0.97
N ILE A 81 -7.93 -9.85 -0.23
CA ILE A 81 -7.00 -8.79 -0.66
C ILE A 81 -7.71 -7.43 -0.69
N LEU A 82 -8.92 -7.38 -1.25
CA LEU A 82 -9.71 -6.16 -1.33
C LEU A 82 -10.07 -5.62 0.07
N LEU A 83 -10.47 -6.51 0.98
CA LEU A 83 -10.78 -6.15 2.36
C LEU A 83 -9.56 -5.57 3.08
N SER A 84 -8.38 -6.21 2.96
CA SER A 84 -7.14 -5.65 3.49
C SER A 84 -6.80 -4.29 2.89
N THR A 85 -7.02 -4.10 1.59
CA THR A 85 -6.76 -2.83 0.89
C THR A 85 -7.65 -1.71 1.42
N ILE A 86 -8.94 -1.99 1.66
CA ILE A 86 -9.87 -1.02 2.23
C ILE A 86 -9.46 -0.65 3.67
N ILE A 87 -9.04 -1.63 4.47
CA ILE A 87 -8.54 -1.36 5.84
C ILE A 87 -7.31 -0.45 5.79
N TYR A 88 -6.34 -0.74 4.93
CA TYR A 88 -5.15 0.10 4.76
C TYR A 88 -5.51 1.51 4.29
N ALA A 89 -6.43 1.64 3.32
CA ALA A 89 -6.89 2.94 2.86
C ALA A 89 -7.56 3.73 4.00
N GLY A 90 -8.41 3.07 4.81
CA GLY A 90 -9.02 3.68 5.98
C GLY A 90 -7.99 4.14 7.01
N ILE A 91 -7.01 3.29 7.35
CA ILE A 91 -5.91 3.63 8.26
C ILE A 91 -5.12 4.83 7.72
N TRP A 92 -4.81 4.83 6.42
CA TRP A 92 -4.08 5.92 5.78
C TRP A 92 -4.85 7.25 5.86
N VAL A 93 -6.17 7.22 5.60
CA VAL A 93 -7.02 8.43 5.69
C VAL A 93 -7.05 8.96 7.12
N VAL A 94 -7.19 8.09 8.12
CA VAL A 94 -7.21 8.50 9.55
C VAL A 94 -5.83 9.04 9.96
N TYR A 95 -4.75 8.38 9.58
CA TYR A 95 -3.39 8.79 9.93
C TYR A 95 -3.00 10.15 9.32
N PHE A 96 -3.46 10.43 8.11
CA PHE A 96 -3.17 11.69 7.40
C PHE A 96 -4.31 12.72 7.46
N TRP A 97 -5.33 12.51 8.28
CA TRP A 97 -6.53 13.35 8.36
C TRP A 97 -6.19 14.83 8.57
N ASP A 98 -5.36 15.11 9.57
CA ASP A 98 -4.95 16.48 9.93
C ASP A 98 -4.19 17.17 8.78
N SER A 99 -3.48 16.41 7.95
CA SER A 99 -2.74 16.93 6.80
C SER A 99 -3.56 17.10 5.52
N ILE A 100 -4.80 16.60 5.51
CA ILE A 100 -5.75 16.72 4.39
C ILE A 100 -6.73 17.87 4.66
N MET A 101 -7.12 18.05 5.93
CA MET A 101 -8.15 19.02 6.34
C MET A 101 -7.57 20.38 6.79
N MET A 102 -6.24 20.54 6.79
CA MET A 102 -5.52 21.77 7.08
C MET A 102 -4.92 22.36 5.80
#